data_AF-A0A3N4LQ29-F1
#
_entry.id   AF-A0A3N4LQ29-F1
#
_cell.length_a   1.000
_cell.length_b   1.000
_cell.length_c   1.000
_cell.angle_alpha   90.00
_cell.angle_beta   90.00
_cell.angle_gamma   90.00
#
_symmetry.space_group_name_H-M   'P 1'
#
loop_
_entity.id
_entity.type
_entity.pdbx_description
1 polymer ?
#
loop_
_entity_poly.entity_id
_entity_poly.type
_entity_poly.pdbx_seq_one_letter_code
_entity_poly.pdbx_strand_id
1 'polypeptide(L)'
;MTVATFRSRKNLNSISRFEFYHNDRGCAVAAAELAQMAGADRVEGCLFGNGERTGNVDLVTLALNLYTQGVSPNIDFSDLNSVIDLVEVSTKIPVNQRAPYGGQLVVCAFSGSHQDAIKKGFQTRKDQGCAYDDRWFIPYLPLDPADIGRTYEAVIRVNSQSGKGGVAWVIQRTLDLDLPRGLQIAFSKVVQAETEALNRELKPSEIKYLFEKEYFLTGDCKPRITLVDYEVSTDRSMSPVGLGKQSANSRKTFVGIIEIDGWERSIKGTGNGPISSFANALKTIGVDLDVKDYKEHAIGSGAETKAATFIECLAGGQTVWGVGIQEDAAQLPCCQQHRR
;
A
#
# COMPACT_ATOMS: atom_id res chain seq x y z
N MET A 1 -8.07 -13.43 -35.95
CA MET A 1 -9.22 -14.32 -35.73
C MET A 1 -8.68 -15.54 -35.00
N THR A 2 -8.62 -15.48 -33.67
CA THR A 2 -8.03 -16.55 -32.86
C THR A 2 -9.17 -17.35 -32.25
N VAL A 3 -9.45 -18.52 -32.83
CA VAL A 3 -10.49 -19.44 -32.36
C VAL A 3 -9.85 -20.35 -31.32
N ALA A 4 -10.02 -20.05 -30.02
CA ALA A 4 -9.72 -21.04 -28.99
C ALA A 4 -10.94 -21.95 -28.81
N THR A 5 -10.69 -23.26 -28.72
CA THR A 5 -11.73 -24.29 -28.65
C THR A 5 -11.74 -24.91 -27.27
N PHE A 6 -12.82 -24.75 -26.53
CA PHE A 6 -13.08 -25.54 -25.32
C PHE A 6 -13.81 -26.82 -25.72
N ARG A 7 -13.30 -28.00 -25.32
CA ARG A 7 -13.97 -29.29 -25.52
C ARG A 7 -14.25 -29.94 -24.18
N SER A 8 -15.51 -30.31 -23.96
CA SER A 8 -15.93 -31.18 -22.88
C SER A 8 -16.32 -32.54 -23.46
N ARG A 9 -15.46 -33.57 -23.29
CA ARG A 9 -15.65 -35.04 -23.54
C ARG A 9 -14.94 -35.70 -24.73
N LYS A 10 -14.68 -37.00 -24.53
CA LYS A 10 -13.93 -37.99 -25.37
C LYS A 10 -14.81 -38.92 -26.22
N ASN A 11 -16.10 -38.64 -26.44
CA ASN A 11 -16.97 -39.54 -27.22
C ASN A 11 -17.12 -39.08 -28.67
N LEU A 12 -16.54 -39.85 -29.59
CA LEU A 12 -16.52 -39.60 -31.04
C LEU A 12 -17.81 -40.00 -31.79
N ASN A 13 -18.87 -40.41 -31.08
CA ASN A 13 -20.10 -40.97 -31.67
C ASN A 13 -21.34 -40.06 -31.58
N SER A 14 -21.20 -38.78 -31.21
CA SER A 14 -22.32 -37.81 -31.19
C SER A 14 -22.01 -36.58 -32.05
N ILE A 15 -23.03 -36.08 -32.76
CA ILE A 15 -22.96 -34.79 -33.48
C ILE A 15 -22.49 -33.73 -32.49
N SER A 16 -21.34 -33.12 -32.75
CA SER A 16 -20.81 -32.04 -31.93
C SER A 16 -21.75 -30.85 -32.02
N ARG A 17 -22.25 -30.38 -30.88
CA ARG A 17 -23.11 -29.19 -30.84
C ARG A 17 -22.22 -27.96 -30.75
N PHE A 18 -22.24 -27.15 -31.81
CA PHE A 18 -21.41 -25.97 -32.02
C PHE A 18 -22.25 -24.72 -31.87
N GLU A 19 -21.73 -23.74 -31.13
CA GLU A 19 -22.43 -22.49 -30.94
C GLU A 19 -21.49 -21.30 -31.00
N PHE A 20 -21.98 -20.26 -31.65
CA PHE A 20 -21.29 -19.02 -31.91
C PHE A 20 -22.20 -17.87 -31.47
N TYR A 21 -21.71 -17.06 -30.53
CA TYR A 21 -22.50 -16.05 -29.84
C TYR A 21 -21.91 -14.67 -30.09
N HIS A 22 -22.74 -13.78 -30.65
CA HIS A 22 -22.47 -12.35 -30.67
C HIS A 22 -23.08 -11.64 -29.46
N ASN A 23 -22.54 -10.46 -29.16
CA ASN A 23 -22.88 -9.72 -27.95
C ASN A 23 -23.87 -8.56 -28.15
N ASP A 24 -24.75 -8.61 -29.17
CA ASP A 24 -25.61 -7.48 -29.56
C ASP A 24 -26.52 -7.00 -28.41
N ARG A 25 -26.78 -7.89 -27.43
CA ARG A 25 -27.62 -7.64 -26.25
C ARG A 25 -26.84 -7.69 -24.93
N GLY A 26 -25.51 -7.70 -24.96
CA GLY A 26 -24.66 -7.73 -23.76
C GLY A 26 -24.72 -9.04 -22.97
N CYS A 27 -25.18 -10.14 -23.57
CA CYS A 27 -25.43 -11.41 -22.88
C CYS A 27 -24.73 -12.62 -23.54
N ALA A 28 -23.70 -12.41 -24.37
CA ALA A 28 -23.02 -13.51 -25.07
C ALA A 28 -22.38 -14.53 -24.12
N VAL A 29 -21.75 -14.06 -23.03
CA VAL A 29 -21.13 -14.92 -22.01
C VAL A 29 -22.18 -15.80 -21.34
N ALA A 30 -23.28 -15.20 -20.87
CA ALA A 30 -24.37 -15.94 -20.23
C ALA A 30 -25.03 -16.96 -21.19
N ALA A 31 -25.21 -16.58 -22.46
CA ALA A 31 -25.74 -17.50 -23.47
C ALA A 31 -24.82 -18.70 -23.68
N ALA A 32 -23.51 -18.48 -23.79
CA ALA A 32 -22.53 -19.55 -23.94
C ALA A 32 -22.51 -20.49 -22.72
N GLU A 33 -22.51 -19.97 -21.50
CA GLU A 33 -22.52 -20.79 -20.29
C GLU A 33 -23.80 -21.63 -20.17
N LEU A 34 -24.98 -21.02 -20.38
CA LEU A 34 -26.26 -21.72 -20.33
C LEU A 34 -26.36 -22.82 -21.39
N ALA A 35 -25.80 -22.58 -22.56
CA ALA A 35 -25.87 -23.56 -23.63
C ALA A 35 -24.85 -24.69 -23.44
N GLN A 36 -23.69 -24.42 -22.85
CA GLN A 36 -22.81 -25.49 -22.33
C GLN A 36 -23.53 -26.34 -21.27
N MET A 37 -24.31 -25.73 -20.37
CA MET A 37 -25.16 -26.46 -19.42
C MET A 37 -26.27 -27.25 -20.12
N ALA A 38 -26.77 -26.78 -21.27
CA ALA A 38 -27.73 -27.49 -22.11
C ALA A 38 -27.11 -28.60 -22.99
N GLY A 39 -25.79 -28.80 -22.91
CA GLY A 39 -25.07 -29.88 -23.59
C GLY A 39 -24.35 -29.46 -24.87
N ALA A 40 -24.05 -28.17 -25.06
CA ALA A 40 -23.11 -27.75 -26.09
C ALA A 40 -21.69 -28.22 -25.75
N ASP A 41 -20.97 -28.77 -26.73
CA ASP A 41 -19.64 -29.35 -26.52
C ASP A 41 -18.51 -28.35 -26.79
N ARG A 42 -18.81 -27.27 -27.53
CA ARG A 42 -17.84 -26.28 -28.02
C ARG A 42 -18.44 -24.88 -28.15
N VAL A 43 -17.68 -23.91 -27.67
CA VAL A 43 -17.95 -22.47 -27.83
C VAL A 43 -16.87 -21.84 -28.70
N GLU A 44 -17.27 -20.98 -29.63
CA GLU A 44 -16.37 -20.10 -30.39
C GLU A 44 -16.51 -18.65 -29.93
N GLY A 45 -15.38 -17.95 -29.81
CA GLY A 45 -15.34 -16.56 -29.38
C GLY A 45 -14.03 -15.87 -29.73
N CYS A 46 -13.77 -14.72 -29.11
CA CYS A 46 -12.51 -14.00 -29.23
C CYS A 46 -12.00 -13.55 -27.86
N LEU A 47 -10.69 -13.37 -27.72
CA LEU A 47 -10.10 -12.74 -26.54
C LEU A 47 -10.64 -11.32 -26.40
N PHE A 48 -11.08 -10.96 -25.19
CA PHE A 48 -11.71 -9.68 -24.87
C PHE A 48 -12.89 -9.32 -25.78
N GLY A 49 -13.60 -10.34 -26.29
CA GLY A 49 -14.86 -10.19 -27.01
C GLY A 49 -14.76 -9.45 -28.34
N ASN A 50 -13.59 -9.36 -28.99
CA ASN A 50 -13.48 -8.73 -30.31
C ASN A 50 -14.38 -9.43 -31.36
N GLY A 51 -14.84 -8.71 -32.38
CA GLY A 51 -15.71 -9.24 -33.44
C GLY A 51 -16.58 -8.17 -34.09
N GLU A 52 -17.53 -8.57 -34.93
CA GLU A 52 -18.43 -7.61 -35.59
C GLU A 52 -19.34 -6.89 -34.57
N ARG A 53 -19.63 -5.60 -34.82
CA ARG A 53 -20.55 -4.76 -34.03
C ARG A 53 -20.15 -4.71 -32.54
N THR A 54 -20.86 -5.46 -31.71
CA THR A 54 -20.68 -5.57 -30.25
C THR A 54 -19.69 -6.67 -29.87
N GLY A 55 -19.17 -7.42 -30.84
CA GLY A 55 -18.17 -8.44 -30.63
C GLY A 55 -18.72 -9.87 -30.51
N ASN A 56 -17.79 -10.82 -30.44
CA ASN A 56 -18.08 -12.22 -30.13
C ASN A 56 -18.11 -12.41 -28.59
N VAL A 57 -18.50 -13.60 -28.13
CA VAL A 57 -18.31 -13.98 -26.73
C VAL A 57 -16.84 -13.89 -26.32
N ASP A 58 -16.59 -13.37 -25.12
CA ASP A 58 -15.25 -13.19 -24.57
C ASP A 58 -14.71 -14.49 -23.98
N LEU A 59 -13.67 -15.04 -24.62
CA LEU A 59 -13.03 -16.28 -24.20
C LEU A 59 -12.21 -16.13 -22.91
N VAL A 60 -11.72 -14.93 -22.60
CA VAL A 60 -11.02 -14.67 -21.32
C VAL A 60 -12.02 -14.78 -20.19
N THR A 61 -13.17 -14.11 -20.34
CA THR A 61 -14.26 -14.16 -19.34
C THR A 61 -14.74 -15.60 -19.12
N LEU A 62 -15.04 -16.36 -20.18
CA LEU A 62 -15.49 -17.75 -20.03
C LEU A 62 -14.47 -18.65 -19.32
N ALA A 63 -13.19 -18.52 -19.67
CA ALA A 63 -12.14 -19.32 -19.05
C ALA A 63 -11.98 -19.03 -17.56
N LEU A 64 -11.96 -17.75 -17.19
CA LEU A 64 -11.76 -17.33 -15.80
C LEU A 64 -13.04 -17.49 -14.96
N ASN A 65 -14.22 -17.50 -15.58
CA ASN A 65 -15.45 -17.95 -14.92
C ASN A 65 -15.36 -19.42 -14.50
N LEU A 66 -14.82 -20.31 -15.35
CA LEU A 66 -14.55 -21.69 -14.94
C LEU A 66 -13.52 -21.75 -13.81
N TYR A 67 -12.41 -21.02 -13.97
CA TYR A 67 -11.31 -20.98 -12.99
C TYR A 67 -11.80 -20.57 -11.58
N THR A 68 -12.57 -19.50 -11.48
CA THR A 68 -13.12 -18.99 -10.20
C THR A 68 -14.13 -19.95 -9.55
N GLN A 69 -14.70 -20.88 -10.31
CA GLN A 69 -15.55 -21.96 -9.80
C GLN A 69 -14.77 -23.26 -9.52
N GLY A 70 -13.44 -23.24 -9.61
CA GLY A 70 -12.58 -24.40 -9.36
C GLY A 70 -12.54 -25.42 -10.51
N VAL A 71 -12.97 -25.02 -11.72
CA VAL A 71 -12.91 -25.86 -12.92
C VAL A 71 -11.76 -25.37 -13.80
N SER A 72 -10.83 -26.28 -14.14
CA SER A 72 -9.73 -25.93 -15.04
C SER A 72 -10.28 -25.54 -16.43
N PRO A 73 -9.95 -24.34 -16.95
CA PRO A 73 -10.28 -23.97 -18.32
C PRO A 73 -9.39 -24.70 -19.35
N ASN A 74 -8.30 -25.34 -18.93
CA ASN A 74 -7.25 -25.90 -19.81
C ASN A 74 -6.63 -24.85 -20.76
N ILE A 75 -6.66 -23.58 -20.34
CA ILE A 75 -5.98 -22.45 -20.99
C ILE A 75 -5.25 -21.68 -19.89
N ASP A 76 -4.04 -21.24 -20.20
CA ASP A 76 -3.20 -20.47 -19.28
C ASP A 76 -3.46 -18.97 -19.43
N PHE A 77 -3.86 -18.34 -18.33
CA PHE A 77 -4.04 -16.89 -18.21
C PHE A 77 -3.21 -16.32 -17.04
N SER A 78 -2.18 -17.04 -16.59
CA SER A 78 -1.29 -16.61 -15.50
C SER A 78 -0.55 -15.30 -15.79
N ASP A 79 -0.29 -15.00 -17.07
CA ASP A 79 0.19 -13.70 -17.51
C ASP A 79 -0.85 -13.00 -18.40
N LEU A 80 -1.91 -12.50 -17.77
CA LEU A 80 -3.00 -11.85 -18.49
C LEU A 80 -2.56 -10.52 -19.14
N ASN A 81 -1.49 -9.89 -18.63
CA ASN A 81 -0.98 -8.64 -19.20
C ASN A 81 -0.41 -8.85 -20.60
N SER A 82 0.40 -9.89 -20.83
CA SER A 82 0.91 -10.17 -22.18
C SER A 82 -0.20 -10.53 -23.17
N VAL A 83 -1.28 -11.18 -22.70
CA VAL A 83 -2.47 -11.45 -23.51
C VAL A 83 -3.18 -10.15 -23.91
N ILE A 84 -3.35 -9.21 -22.96
CA ILE A 84 -3.92 -7.87 -23.23
C ILE A 84 -3.05 -7.15 -24.26
N ASP A 85 -1.74 -7.06 -24.03
CA ASP A 85 -0.79 -6.38 -24.92
C ASP A 85 -0.87 -6.97 -26.34
N LEU A 86 -0.87 -8.31 -26.45
CA LEU A 86 -1.01 -8.99 -27.73
C LEU A 86 -2.33 -8.63 -28.44
N VAL A 87 -3.46 -8.61 -27.70
CA VAL A 87 -4.77 -8.28 -28.26
C VAL A 87 -4.82 -6.83 -28.71
N GLU A 88 -4.37 -5.87 -27.89
CA GLU A 88 -4.37 -4.45 -28.23
C GLU A 88 -3.45 -4.15 -29.41
N VAL A 89 -2.25 -4.75 -29.44
CA VAL A 89 -1.31 -4.62 -30.57
C VAL A 89 -1.90 -5.21 -31.85
N SER A 90 -2.57 -6.36 -31.77
CA SER A 90 -3.12 -7.06 -32.93
C SER A 90 -4.38 -6.40 -33.49
N THR A 91 -5.25 -5.89 -32.61
CA THR A 91 -6.58 -5.37 -32.98
C THR A 91 -6.60 -3.86 -33.13
N LYS A 92 -5.62 -3.14 -32.54
CA LYS A 92 -5.61 -1.68 -32.41
C LYS A 92 -6.82 -1.14 -31.62
N ILE A 93 -7.47 -1.98 -30.83
CA ILE A 93 -8.60 -1.63 -29.96
C ILE A 93 -8.15 -1.87 -28.52
N PRO A 94 -8.24 -0.86 -27.64
CA PRO A 94 -7.90 -1.03 -26.23
C PRO A 94 -8.92 -1.91 -25.51
N VAL A 95 -8.44 -2.73 -24.57
CA VAL A 95 -9.31 -3.49 -23.66
C VAL A 95 -9.99 -2.51 -22.72
N ASN A 96 -11.31 -2.67 -22.54
CA ASN A 96 -12.05 -1.78 -21.65
C ASN A 96 -11.53 -1.88 -20.22
N GLN A 97 -11.39 -0.75 -19.54
CA GLN A 97 -10.92 -0.68 -18.15
C GLN A 97 -11.74 -1.54 -17.16
N ARG A 98 -12.99 -1.87 -17.51
CA ARG A 98 -13.90 -2.72 -16.72
C ARG A 98 -14.19 -4.07 -17.38
N ALA A 99 -13.46 -4.44 -18.43
CA ALA A 99 -13.57 -5.78 -19.00
C ALA A 99 -13.27 -6.82 -17.92
N PRO A 100 -14.11 -7.85 -17.71
CA PRO A 100 -13.91 -8.82 -16.64
C PRO A 100 -12.49 -9.39 -16.65
N TYR A 101 -11.89 -9.48 -15.47
CA TYR A 101 -10.52 -9.97 -15.21
C TYR A 101 -9.36 -9.15 -15.79
N GLY A 102 -9.42 -8.79 -17.08
CA GLY A 102 -8.32 -8.09 -17.76
C GLY A 102 -8.34 -6.58 -17.61
N GLY A 103 -9.49 -5.97 -17.35
CA GLY A 103 -9.64 -4.52 -17.25
C GLY A 103 -8.84 -3.94 -16.08
N GLN A 104 -8.23 -2.78 -16.29
CA GLN A 104 -7.36 -2.12 -15.29
C GLN A 104 -8.04 -1.87 -13.93
N LEU A 105 -9.37 -1.75 -13.88
CA LEU A 105 -10.12 -1.39 -12.68
C LEU A 105 -10.73 -2.58 -11.94
N VAL A 106 -10.67 -3.80 -12.49
CA VAL A 106 -11.46 -4.94 -11.98
C VAL A 106 -10.91 -5.54 -10.69
N VAL A 107 -9.63 -5.34 -10.41
CA VAL A 107 -9.01 -5.71 -9.13
C VAL A 107 -8.95 -4.52 -8.16
N CYS A 108 -9.38 -3.31 -8.57
CA CYS A 108 -9.25 -2.10 -7.77
C CYS A 108 -10.39 -1.92 -6.75
N ALA A 109 -10.03 -1.50 -5.54
CA ALA A 109 -10.95 -1.06 -4.49
C ALA A 109 -10.73 0.44 -4.19
N PHE A 110 -11.71 1.26 -4.55
CA PHE A 110 -11.70 2.71 -4.28
C PHE A 110 -12.31 3.08 -2.92
N SER A 111 -13.29 2.28 -2.46
CA SER A 111 -13.95 2.52 -1.19
C SER A 111 -13.05 2.14 -0.02
N GLY A 112 -12.91 3.05 0.95
CA GLY A 112 -12.17 2.79 2.19
C GLY A 112 -12.70 1.58 2.97
N SER A 113 -14.02 1.31 2.94
CA SER A 113 -14.58 0.12 3.61
C SER A 113 -14.23 -1.18 2.89
N HIS A 114 -14.13 -1.15 1.56
CA HIS A 114 -13.69 -2.32 0.78
C HIS A 114 -12.19 -2.57 1.00
N GLN A 115 -11.37 -1.53 1.01
CA GLN A 115 -9.94 -1.61 1.31
C GLN A 115 -9.69 -2.21 2.70
N ASP A 116 -10.44 -1.78 3.72
CA ASP A 116 -10.34 -2.33 5.08
C ASP A 116 -10.72 -3.82 5.14
N ALA A 117 -11.80 -4.23 4.47
CA ALA A 117 -12.21 -5.62 4.40
C ALA A 117 -11.19 -6.51 3.67
N ILE A 118 -10.62 -6.02 2.56
CA ILE A 118 -9.55 -6.70 1.82
C ILE A 118 -8.32 -6.85 2.71
N LYS A 119 -7.90 -5.78 3.41
CA LYS A 119 -6.77 -5.81 4.35
C LYS A 119 -6.97 -6.87 5.44
N LYS A 120 -8.17 -6.93 6.04
CA LYS A 120 -8.52 -7.95 7.04
C LYS A 120 -8.52 -9.36 6.47
N GLY A 121 -8.97 -9.55 5.23
CA GLY A 121 -8.89 -10.83 4.52
C GLY A 121 -7.44 -11.31 4.38
N PHE A 122 -6.53 -10.45 3.93
CA PHE A 122 -5.11 -10.78 3.85
C PHE A 122 -4.49 -11.08 5.21
N GLN A 123 -4.79 -10.27 6.23
CA GLN A 123 -4.29 -10.52 7.58
C GLN A 123 -4.76 -11.87 8.11
N THR A 124 -6.03 -12.22 7.89
CA THR A 124 -6.60 -13.50 8.32
C THR A 124 -5.91 -14.68 7.63
N ARG A 125 -5.66 -14.60 6.31
CA ARG A 125 -4.87 -15.62 5.59
C ARG A 125 -3.47 -15.76 6.17
N LYS A 126 -2.80 -14.65 6.48
CA LYS A 126 -1.46 -14.64 7.08
C LYS A 126 -1.47 -15.29 8.46
N ASP A 127 -2.42 -14.92 9.32
CA ASP A 127 -2.53 -15.43 10.69
C ASP A 127 -2.86 -16.94 10.71
N GLN A 128 -3.59 -17.42 9.70
CA GLN A 128 -3.89 -18.84 9.50
C GLN A 128 -2.75 -19.62 8.82
N GLY A 129 -1.70 -18.94 8.37
CA GLY A 129 -0.59 -19.57 7.65
C GLY A 129 -0.98 -20.15 6.30
N CYS A 130 -2.00 -19.59 5.64
CA CYS A 130 -2.48 -20.09 4.35
C CYS A 130 -1.39 -20.02 3.28
N ALA A 131 -1.18 -21.13 2.58
CA ALA A 131 -0.33 -21.25 1.42
C ALA A 131 -1.02 -20.72 0.14
N TYR A 132 -0.29 -20.78 -0.97
CA TYR A 132 -0.80 -20.41 -2.30
C TYR A 132 -1.97 -21.30 -2.74
N ASP A 133 -1.84 -22.62 -2.58
CA ASP A 133 -2.85 -23.60 -2.98
C ASP A 133 -4.10 -23.63 -2.07
N ASP A 134 -4.07 -22.90 -0.95
CA ASP A 134 -5.22 -22.82 -0.06
C ASP A 134 -6.33 -21.96 -0.67
N ARG A 135 -7.57 -22.44 -0.55
CA ARG A 135 -8.77 -21.81 -1.08
C ARG A 135 -8.76 -20.29 -0.90
N TRP A 136 -8.89 -19.56 -2.02
CA TRP A 136 -9.02 -18.11 -1.98
C TRP A 136 -10.30 -17.68 -1.24
N PHE A 137 -10.14 -16.77 -0.28
CA PHE A 137 -11.25 -16.18 0.47
C PHE A 137 -10.88 -14.77 0.94
N ILE A 138 -11.01 -13.79 0.03
CA ILE A 138 -10.84 -12.37 0.35
C ILE A 138 -12.09 -11.63 -0.08
N PRO A 139 -12.70 -10.80 0.80
CA PRO A 139 -13.86 -10.00 0.43
C PRO A 139 -13.62 -9.15 -0.81
N TYR A 140 -14.63 -9.07 -1.69
CA TYR A 140 -14.62 -8.26 -2.92
C TYR A 140 -13.65 -8.69 -4.03
N LEU A 141 -12.78 -9.67 -3.80
CA LEU A 141 -11.87 -10.20 -4.83
C LEU A 141 -12.28 -11.63 -5.18
N PRO A 142 -12.79 -11.90 -6.40
CA PRO A 142 -13.28 -13.24 -6.78
C PRO A 142 -12.15 -14.27 -6.98
N LEU A 143 -10.93 -13.81 -7.24
CA LEU A 143 -9.71 -14.63 -7.37
C LEU A 143 -8.51 -13.87 -6.80
N ASP A 144 -7.37 -14.56 -6.62
CA ASP A 144 -6.12 -13.91 -6.28
C ASP A 144 -5.59 -13.14 -7.51
N PRO A 145 -5.42 -11.80 -7.45
CA PRO A 145 -4.82 -11.05 -8.55
C PRO A 145 -3.50 -11.64 -9.06
N ALA A 146 -2.72 -12.30 -8.19
CA ALA A 146 -1.49 -12.97 -8.59
C ALA A 146 -1.71 -14.10 -9.62
N ASP A 147 -2.86 -14.78 -9.57
CA ASP A 147 -3.21 -15.89 -10.48
C ASP A 147 -3.38 -15.45 -11.94
N ILE A 148 -3.53 -14.15 -12.18
CA ILE A 148 -3.64 -13.53 -13.51
C ILE A 148 -2.51 -12.53 -13.79
N GLY A 149 -1.42 -12.61 -13.04
CA GLY A 149 -0.23 -11.78 -13.25
C GLY A 149 -0.42 -10.32 -12.81
N ARG A 150 -1.38 -10.06 -11.92
CA ARG A 150 -1.63 -8.74 -11.33
C ARG A 150 -1.01 -8.66 -9.94
N THR A 151 -0.48 -7.48 -9.61
CA THR A 151 0.07 -7.21 -8.29
C THR A 151 -1.00 -6.64 -7.35
N TYR A 152 -0.86 -6.87 -6.05
CA TYR A 152 -1.75 -6.30 -5.04
C TYR A 152 -1.70 -4.76 -4.99
N GLU A 153 -0.61 -4.14 -5.46
CA GLU A 153 -0.51 -2.68 -5.60
C GLU A 153 -1.52 -2.14 -6.62
N ALA A 154 -1.96 -2.96 -7.57
CA ALA A 154 -3.05 -2.62 -8.47
C ALA A 154 -4.42 -2.63 -7.77
N VAL A 155 -4.55 -3.24 -6.59
CA VAL A 155 -5.82 -3.37 -5.86
C VAL A 155 -6.17 -2.08 -5.10
N ILE A 156 -5.19 -1.37 -4.55
CA ILE A 156 -5.47 -0.18 -3.74
C ILE A 156 -5.18 1.09 -4.55
N ARG A 157 -6.25 1.76 -4.97
CA ARG A 157 -6.19 3.10 -5.55
C ARG A 157 -6.55 4.13 -4.51
N VAL A 158 -5.80 5.23 -4.47
CA VAL A 158 -6.04 6.33 -3.55
C VAL A 158 -6.47 7.57 -4.33
N ASN A 159 -7.67 8.03 -4.03
CA ASN A 159 -8.30 9.25 -4.52
C ASN A 159 -8.87 10.06 -3.34
N SER A 160 -9.53 11.18 -3.62
CA SER A 160 -10.10 12.06 -2.58
C SER A 160 -11.14 11.36 -1.67
N GLN A 161 -11.75 10.26 -2.13
CA GLN A 161 -12.71 9.46 -1.38
C GLN A 161 -12.08 8.25 -0.66
N SER A 162 -10.80 8.00 -0.87
CA SER A 162 -10.14 6.81 -0.33
C SER A 162 -9.98 6.89 1.17
N GLY A 163 -10.18 5.75 1.83
CA GLY A 163 -10.15 5.66 3.27
C GLY A 163 -8.74 5.74 3.84
N LYS A 164 -8.64 6.09 5.12
CA LYS A 164 -7.40 6.14 5.91
C LYS A 164 -6.55 4.86 5.81
N GLY A 165 -7.18 3.72 5.54
CA GLY A 165 -6.52 2.42 5.42
C GLY A 165 -5.74 2.23 4.12
N GLY A 166 -6.18 2.82 3.00
CA GLY A 166 -5.53 2.66 1.70
C GLY A 166 -4.15 3.31 1.66
N VAL A 167 -4.06 4.55 2.15
CA VAL A 167 -2.78 5.29 2.25
C VAL A 167 -1.80 4.56 3.17
N ALA A 168 -2.26 4.14 4.35
CA ALA A 168 -1.44 3.42 5.31
C ALA A 168 -0.88 2.12 4.74
N TRP A 169 -1.68 1.40 3.95
CA TRP A 169 -1.25 0.16 3.31
C TRP A 169 -0.18 0.40 2.25
N VAL A 170 -0.31 1.45 1.44
CA VAL A 170 0.72 1.82 0.45
C VAL A 170 2.06 2.11 1.14
N ILE A 171 2.05 2.88 2.23
CA ILE A 171 3.26 3.19 2.99
C ILE A 171 3.85 1.95 3.66
N GLN A 172 3.02 1.11 4.28
CA GLN A 172 3.47 -0.15 4.86
C GLN A 172 4.12 -1.08 3.83
N ARG A 173 3.62 -1.13 2.59
CA ARG A 173 4.18 -2.03 1.57
C ARG A 173 5.41 -1.48 0.89
N THR A 174 5.47 -0.16 0.66
CA THR A 174 6.54 0.48 -0.11
C THR A 174 7.72 0.93 0.74
N LEU A 175 7.50 1.23 2.02
CA LEU A 175 8.51 1.71 2.96
C LEU A 175 8.66 0.81 4.19
N ASP A 176 7.85 -0.25 4.32
CA ASP A 176 7.85 -1.15 5.49
C ASP A 176 7.59 -0.41 6.82
N LEU A 177 6.77 0.65 6.75
CA LEU A 177 6.40 1.51 7.89
C LEU A 177 4.96 1.21 8.37
N ASP A 178 4.81 0.77 9.61
CA ASP A 178 3.51 0.58 10.24
C ASP A 178 3.06 1.86 10.95
N LEU A 179 2.40 2.74 10.19
CA LEU A 179 2.00 4.05 10.68
C LEU A 179 1.00 3.95 11.84
N PRO A 180 1.23 4.66 12.97
CA PRO A 180 0.24 4.78 14.05
C PRO A 180 -1.07 5.38 13.56
N ARG A 181 -2.19 5.06 14.24
CA ARG A 181 -3.53 5.47 13.80
C ARG A 181 -3.67 7.00 13.63
N GLY A 182 -3.07 7.80 14.51
CA GLY A 182 -3.08 9.25 14.40
C GLY A 182 -2.33 9.74 13.15
N LEU A 183 -1.14 9.19 12.89
CA LEU A 183 -0.33 9.49 11.71
C LEU A 183 -1.03 9.09 10.40
N GLN A 184 -1.71 7.94 10.37
CA GLN A 184 -2.52 7.55 9.21
C GLN A 184 -3.57 8.61 8.88
N ILE A 185 -4.22 9.19 9.90
CA ILE A 185 -5.23 10.24 9.72
C ILE A 185 -4.57 11.53 9.23
N ALA A 186 -3.46 11.95 9.84
CA ALA A 186 -2.73 13.16 9.47
C ALA A 186 -2.27 13.10 8.01
N PHE A 187 -1.58 12.03 7.63
CA PHE A 187 -1.08 11.88 6.27
C PHE A 187 -2.18 11.67 5.22
N SER A 188 -3.29 11.00 5.57
CA SER A 188 -4.42 10.88 4.64
C SER A 188 -4.99 12.23 4.21
N LYS A 189 -4.97 13.25 5.09
CA LYS A 189 -5.41 14.61 4.73
C LYS A 189 -4.46 15.27 3.73
N VAL A 190 -3.15 15.03 3.86
CA VAL A 190 -2.14 15.52 2.91
C VAL A 190 -2.35 14.89 1.53
N VAL A 191 -2.55 13.58 1.50
CA VAL A 191 -2.85 12.84 0.26
C VAL A 191 -4.16 13.32 -0.38
N GLN A 192 -5.21 13.54 0.41
CA GLN A 192 -6.49 14.09 -0.08
C GLN A 192 -6.29 15.46 -0.75
N ALA A 193 -5.61 16.38 -0.08
CA ALA A 193 -5.34 17.71 -0.62
C ALA A 193 -4.56 17.65 -1.95
N GLU A 194 -3.57 16.77 -2.06
CA GLU A 194 -2.80 16.58 -3.30
C GLU A 194 -3.66 15.97 -4.43
N THR A 195 -4.48 14.95 -4.13
CA THR A 195 -5.39 14.35 -5.12
C THR A 195 -6.43 15.35 -5.64
N GLU A 196 -6.95 16.22 -4.77
CA GLU A 196 -7.88 17.29 -5.14
C GLU A 196 -7.21 18.35 -6.00
N ALA A 197 -5.98 18.76 -5.65
CA ALA A 197 -5.21 19.73 -6.42
C ALA A 197 -4.89 19.24 -7.84
N LEU A 198 -4.57 17.94 -8.00
CA LEU A 198 -4.25 17.34 -9.30
C LEU A 198 -5.48 16.86 -10.07
N ASN A 199 -6.66 16.83 -9.43
CA ASN A 199 -7.91 16.29 -9.94
C ASN A 199 -7.76 14.88 -10.55
N ARG A 200 -6.93 14.04 -9.93
CA ARG A 200 -6.67 12.65 -10.33
C ARG A 200 -6.20 11.80 -9.16
N GLU A 201 -6.17 10.50 -9.38
CA GLU A 201 -5.61 9.54 -8.44
C GLU A 201 -4.08 9.64 -8.39
N LEU A 202 -3.52 9.34 -7.21
CA LEU A 202 -2.08 9.24 -7.03
C LEU A 202 -1.63 7.78 -7.21
N LYS A 203 -0.52 7.60 -7.92
CA LYS A 203 0.18 6.32 -8.03
C LYS A 203 0.86 6.00 -6.69
N PRO A 204 1.08 4.71 -6.36
CA PRO A 204 1.82 4.32 -5.15
C PRO A 204 3.17 5.02 -4.99
N SER A 205 3.92 5.20 -6.09
CA SER A 205 5.19 5.92 -6.11
C SER A 205 5.06 7.41 -5.76
N GLU A 206 3.95 8.04 -6.15
CA GLU A 206 3.67 9.44 -5.84
C GLU A 206 3.26 9.61 -4.37
N ILE A 207 2.51 8.66 -3.82
CA ILE A 207 2.15 8.63 -2.39
C ILE A 207 3.41 8.44 -1.54
N LYS A 208 4.29 7.52 -1.94
CA LYS A 208 5.60 7.31 -1.30
C LYS A 208 6.41 8.61 -1.29
N TYR A 209 6.58 9.23 -2.46
CA TYR A 209 7.32 10.48 -2.59
C TYR A 209 6.71 11.60 -1.76
N LEU A 210 5.37 11.72 -1.75
CA LEU A 210 4.66 12.71 -0.96
C LEU A 210 4.89 12.49 0.54
N PHE A 211 4.92 11.24 1.01
CA PHE A 211 5.23 10.91 2.40
C PHE A 211 6.67 11.30 2.75
N GLU A 212 7.63 10.88 1.92
CA GLU A 212 9.04 11.20 2.11
C GLU A 212 9.29 12.72 2.14
N LYS A 213 8.60 13.46 1.27
CA LYS A 213 8.66 14.92 1.22
C LYS A 213 8.01 15.59 2.43
N GLU A 214 6.83 15.15 2.85
CA GLU A 214 6.07 15.76 3.95
C GLU A 214 6.77 15.58 5.31
N TYR A 215 7.45 14.45 5.50
CA TYR A 215 8.19 14.11 6.72
C TYR A 215 9.71 14.20 6.57
N PHE A 216 10.19 14.88 5.51
CA PHE A 216 11.61 15.20 5.28
C PHE A 216 12.54 13.98 5.37
N LEU A 217 12.10 12.84 4.83
CA LEU A 217 12.90 11.61 4.76
C LEU A 217 13.87 11.62 3.57
N THR A 218 13.66 12.50 2.60
CA THR A 218 14.60 12.75 1.50
C THR A 218 15.33 14.07 1.70
N GLY A 219 16.63 14.11 1.41
CA GLY A 219 17.48 15.30 1.53
C GLY A 219 17.16 16.43 0.53
N ASP A 220 16.09 16.30 -0.25
CA ASP A 220 15.70 17.24 -1.29
C ASP A 220 15.15 18.56 -0.73
N CYS A 221 14.68 18.55 0.51
CA CYS A 221 14.16 19.72 1.20
C CYS A 221 14.92 19.90 2.52
N LYS A 222 15.72 20.96 2.65
CA LYS A 222 16.32 21.30 3.95
C LYS A 222 15.22 21.78 4.90
N PRO A 223 15.02 21.13 6.06
CA PRO A 223 14.12 21.65 7.08
C PRO A 223 14.68 22.97 7.62
N ARG A 224 13.80 23.80 8.18
CA ARG A 224 14.20 25.08 8.79
C ARG A 224 15.20 24.90 9.94
N ILE A 225 15.04 23.81 10.70
CA ILE A 225 15.87 23.44 11.83
C ILE A 225 16.47 22.06 11.54
N THR A 226 17.79 21.96 11.56
CA THR A 226 18.52 20.70 11.39
C THR A 226 19.37 20.45 12.63
N LEU A 227 19.38 19.22 13.15
CA LEU A 227 20.34 18.83 14.18
C LEU A 227 21.66 18.46 13.51
N VAL A 228 22.72 19.21 13.81
CA VAL A 228 24.06 19.02 13.23
C VAL A 228 24.85 18.00 14.03
N ASP A 229 24.88 18.17 15.35
CA ASP A 229 25.59 17.29 16.26
C ASP A 229 24.93 17.30 17.63
N TYR A 230 25.06 16.20 18.38
CA TYR A 230 24.53 16.12 19.73
C TYR A 230 25.23 15.09 20.61
N GLU A 231 25.20 15.36 21.90
CA GLU A 231 25.59 14.44 22.95
C GLU A 231 24.50 14.36 24.02
N VAL A 232 24.15 13.14 24.42
CA VAL A 232 23.26 12.87 25.56
C VAL A 232 24.07 12.25 26.68
N SER A 233 24.32 13.04 27.72
CA SER A 233 25.02 12.59 28.92
C SER A 233 24.03 12.33 30.07
N THR A 234 24.44 11.48 31.00
CA THR A 234 23.66 11.25 32.23
C THR A 234 24.17 12.19 33.30
N ASP A 235 23.28 13.02 33.85
CA ASP A 235 23.61 13.90 34.97
C ASP A 235 23.82 13.04 36.23
N ARG A 236 25.08 12.91 36.64
CA ARG A 236 25.52 12.16 37.84
C ARG A 236 25.79 13.07 39.04
N SER A 237 25.36 14.33 39.00
CA SER A 237 25.57 15.29 40.10
C SER A 237 24.94 14.84 41.42
N MET A 238 23.84 14.08 41.35
CA MET A 238 23.23 13.38 42.49
C MET A 238 23.70 11.92 42.53
N SER A 239 24.94 11.68 42.98
CA SER A 239 25.42 10.31 43.23
C SER A 239 24.56 9.65 44.32
N PRO A 240 24.12 8.39 44.15
CA PRO A 240 23.56 7.65 45.27
C PRO A 240 24.66 7.42 46.30
N VAL A 241 24.41 7.85 47.53
CA VAL A 241 25.18 7.39 48.70
C VAL A 241 24.89 5.90 48.85
N GLY A 242 25.74 5.04 48.30
CA GLY A 242 25.70 3.58 48.49
C GLY A 242 25.96 2.76 47.22
N LEU A 243 26.88 1.79 47.33
CA LEU A 243 27.19 0.82 46.27
C LEU A 243 25.92 0.06 45.83
N GLY A 244 25.67 0.01 44.53
CA GLY A 244 24.81 -1.01 43.90
C GLY A 244 23.36 -0.64 43.58
N LYS A 245 22.90 0.60 43.82
CA LYS A 245 21.58 1.04 43.33
C LYS A 245 21.73 1.85 42.04
N GLN A 246 21.31 1.27 40.91
CA GLN A 246 21.09 2.06 39.68
C GLN A 246 20.07 3.15 40.00
N SER A 247 20.45 4.41 39.80
CA SER A 247 19.56 5.54 40.06
C SER A 247 18.40 5.50 39.06
N ALA A 248 17.22 5.12 39.52
CA ALA A 248 15.98 5.17 38.75
C ALA A 248 15.60 6.62 38.32
N ASN A 249 16.32 7.64 38.80
CA ASN A 249 16.07 9.07 38.56
C ASN A 249 17.27 9.80 37.95
N SER A 250 18.13 9.13 37.18
CA SER A 250 19.25 9.80 36.53
C SER A 250 18.74 10.71 35.40
N ARG A 251 18.69 12.02 35.64
CA ARG A 251 18.35 13.01 34.60
C ARG A 251 19.33 12.91 33.43
N LYS A 252 18.84 13.13 32.22
CA LYS A 252 19.64 13.23 31.01
C LYS A 252 19.87 14.69 30.68
N THR A 253 21.09 15.00 30.24
CA THR A 253 21.46 16.31 29.72
C THR A 253 21.73 16.15 28.24
N PHE A 254 20.98 16.88 27.43
CA PHE A 254 21.20 17.02 26.00
C PHE A 254 22.03 18.29 25.77
N VAL A 255 23.10 18.18 24.99
CA VAL A 255 23.84 19.31 24.42
C VAL A 255 23.93 19.04 22.92
N GLY A 256 23.52 19.99 22.10
CA GLY A 256 23.59 19.83 20.65
C GLY A 256 23.81 21.13 19.92
N ILE A 257 24.21 21.00 18.67
CA ILE A 257 24.35 22.08 17.70
C ILE A 257 23.21 21.91 16.70
N ILE A 258 22.40 22.95 16.57
CA ILE A 258 21.33 23.01 15.57
C ILE A 258 21.64 24.11 14.55
N GLU A 259 21.31 23.87 13.30
CA GLU A 259 21.32 24.87 12.24
C GLU A 259 19.89 25.42 12.09
N ILE A 260 19.71 26.74 12.27
CA ILE A 260 18.44 27.43 12.00
C ILE A 260 18.69 28.47 10.92
N ASP A 261 17.97 28.38 9.80
CA ASP A 261 18.07 29.35 8.70
C ASP A 261 19.54 29.56 8.23
N GLY A 262 20.37 28.51 8.27
CA GLY A 262 21.79 28.54 7.89
C GLY A 262 22.77 28.93 9.00
N TRP A 263 22.30 29.19 10.22
CA TRP A 263 23.13 29.60 11.35
C TRP A 263 23.15 28.56 12.46
N GLU A 264 24.35 28.14 12.84
CA GLU A 264 24.54 27.20 13.95
C GLU A 264 24.32 27.85 15.31
N ARG A 265 23.62 27.14 16.19
CA ARG A 265 23.38 27.53 17.58
C ARG A 265 23.54 26.32 18.49
N SER A 266 24.23 26.53 19.61
CA SER A 266 24.27 25.52 20.67
C SER A 266 23.00 25.60 21.52
N ILE A 267 22.39 24.44 21.76
CA ILE A 267 21.25 24.27 22.65
C ILE A 267 21.58 23.27 23.75
N LYS A 268 21.02 23.50 24.93
CA LYS A 268 21.19 22.61 26.08
C LYS A 268 19.87 22.46 26.83
N GLY A 269 19.55 21.23 27.21
CA GLY A 269 18.34 20.92 27.96
C GLY A 269 18.56 19.74 28.90
N THR A 270 17.80 19.71 29.99
CA THR A 270 17.80 18.58 30.93
C THR A 270 16.40 18.00 31.05
N GLY A 271 16.30 16.69 31.23
CA GLY A 271 15.03 15.98 31.28
C GLY A 271 15.16 14.59 31.90
N ASN A 272 14.04 13.88 31.99
CA ASN A 272 14.01 12.53 32.58
C ASN A 272 14.44 11.44 31.59
N GLY A 273 14.62 11.79 30.32
CA GLY A 273 15.10 10.93 29.25
C GLY A 273 15.55 11.75 28.02
N PRO A 274 16.17 11.11 27.02
CA PRO A 274 16.76 11.78 25.86
C PRO A 274 15.79 12.71 25.12
N ILE A 275 14.57 12.24 24.85
CA ILE A 275 13.53 13.00 24.14
C ILE A 275 13.12 14.24 24.95
N SER A 276 12.85 14.06 26.25
CA SER A 276 12.46 15.17 27.13
C SER A 276 13.58 16.20 27.31
N SER A 277 14.84 15.77 27.38
CA SER A 277 15.98 16.69 27.46
C SER A 277 16.16 17.49 26.17
N PHE A 278 15.91 16.86 25.02
CA PHE A 278 15.94 17.53 23.73
C PHE A 278 14.79 18.52 23.56
N ALA A 279 13.56 18.14 23.91
CA ALA A 279 12.40 19.04 23.89
C ALA A 279 12.61 20.27 24.77
N ASN A 280 13.18 20.09 25.97
CA ASN A 280 13.55 21.22 26.84
C ASN A 280 14.68 22.09 26.28
N ALA A 281 15.61 21.52 25.51
CA ALA A 281 16.64 22.28 24.82
C ALA A 281 16.02 23.17 23.72
N LEU A 282 15.05 22.65 22.96
CA LEU A 282 14.34 23.41 21.92
C LEU A 282 13.50 24.57 22.47
N LYS A 283 13.02 24.49 23.72
CA LYS A 283 12.33 25.63 24.36
C LYS A 283 13.21 26.89 24.44
N THR A 284 14.53 26.73 24.55
CA THR A 284 15.47 27.86 24.65
C THR A 284 15.52 28.73 23.40
N ILE A 285 15.09 28.18 22.26
CA ILE A 285 15.00 28.88 20.96
C ILE A 285 13.56 29.24 20.59
N GLY A 286 12.61 29.13 21.53
CA GLY A 286 11.20 29.46 21.32
C GLY A 286 10.36 28.35 20.66
N VAL A 287 10.88 27.13 20.57
CA VAL A 287 10.14 25.97 20.04
C VAL A 287 9.62 25.15 21.22
N ASP A 288 8.32 25.28 21.50
CA ASP A 288 7.64 24.50 22.55
C ASP A 288 7.02 23.24 21.94
N LEU A 289 7.62 22.09 22.25
CA LEU A 289 7.14 20.77 21.85
C LEU A 289 6.71 19.98 23.08
N ASP A 290 5.44 19.61 23.11
CA ASP A 290 4.88 18.70 24.11
C ASP A 290 4.62 17.33 23.48
N VAL A 291 5.44 16.34 23.83
CA VAL A 291 5.38 14.98 23.27
C VAL A 291 4.21 14.22 23.90
N LYS A 292 3.25 13.79 23.07
CA LYS A 292 2.03 13.07 23.48
C LYS A 292 2.13 11.57 23.34
N ASP A 293 2.64 11.10 22.22
CA ASP A 293 2.79 9.67 21.92
C ASP A 293 4.14 9.42 21.23
N TYR A 294 4.68 8.23 21.47
CA TYR A 294 5.93 7.76 20.88
C TYR A 294 5.76 6.28 20.53
N LYS A 295 6.04 5.94 19.28
CA LYS A 295 6.06 4.55 18.82
C LYS A 295 7.30 4.29 17.98
N GLU A 296 7.85 3.10 18.16
CA GLU A 296 8.99 2.62 17.40
C GLU A 296 8.75 1.18 16.97
N HIS A 297 9.21 0.84 15.76
CA HIS A 297 9.32 -0.54 15.33
C HIS A 297 10.54 -0.75 14.43
N ALA A 298 11.01 -1.99 14.35
CA ALA A 298 12.06 -2.37 13.41
C ALA A 298 11.51 -2.44 11.98
N ILE A 299 12.38 -2.11 11.02
CA ILE A 299 12.18 -2.23 9.57
C ILE A 299 13.18 -3.28 9.07
N GLY A 300 12.70 -4.22 8.26
CA GLY A 300 13.52 -5.30 7.70
C GLY A 300 13.86 -6.43 8.68
N SER A 301 14.80 -7.30 8.29
CA SER A 301 15.19 -8.50 9.04
C SER A 301 16.70 -8.75 8.96
N GLY A 302 17.32 -9.18 10.07
CA GLY A 302 18.74 -9.55 10.11
C GLY A 302 19.63 -8.50 10.79
N ALA A 303 20.90 -8.41 10.38
CA ALA A 303 21.89 -7.52 11.01
C ALA A 303 21.82 -6.04 10.55
N GLU A 304 21.03 -5.73 9.51
CA GLU A 304 20.84 -4.39 8.96
C GLU A 304 19.44 -3.81 9.27
N THR A 305 18.86 -4.19 10.41
CA THR A 305 17.54 -3.67 10.82
C THR A 305 17.60 -2.19 11.12
N LYS A 306 16.75 -1.40 10.45
CA LYS A 306 16.55 0.02 10.75
C LYS A 306 15.44 0.17 11.79
N ALA A 307 15.43 1.26 12.55
CA ALA A 307 14.35 1.62 13.45
C ALA A 307 13.53 2.76 12.84
N ALA A 308 12.21 2.56 12.72
CA ALA A 308 11.26 3.62 12.42
C ALA A 308 10.68 4.16 13.73
N THR A 309 10.78 5.47 13.92
CA THR A 309 10.17 6.17 15.04
C THR A 309 9.09 7.13 14.56
N PHE A 310 7.99 7.17 15.30
CA PHE A 310 6.89 8.12 15.13
C PHE A 310 6.65 8.86 16.44
N ILE A 311 6.62 10.19 16.38
CA ILE A 311 6.37 11.04 17.55
C ILE A 311 5.18 11.94 17.27
N GLU A 312 4.19 11.90 18.15
CA GLU A 312 3.10 12.87 18.18
C GLU A 312 3.48 14.01 19.12
N CYS A 313 3.50 15.23 18.61
CA CYS A 313 3.80 16.44 19.37
C CYS A 313 2.65 17.43 19.29
N LEU A 314 2.43 18.18 20.36
CA LEU A 314 1.66 19.41 20.34
C LEU A 314 2.64 20.58 20.16
N ALA A 315 2.49 21.31 19.06
CA ALA A 315 3.30 22.48 18.71
C ALA A 315 2.36 23.64 18.35
N GLY A 316 2.47 24.78 19.04
CA GLY A 316 1.64 25.96 18.74
C GLY A 316 0.12 25.70 18.84
N GLY A 317 -0.31 24.75 19.68
CA GLY A 317 -1.71 24.34 19.82
C GLY A 317 -2.24 23.39 18.74
N GLN A 318 -1.38 22.95 17.81
CA GLN A 318 -1.72 21.95 16.80
C GLN A 318 -0.98 20.64 17.05
N THR A 319 -1.67 19.53 16.80
CA THR A 319 -1.06 18.19 16.83
C THR A 319 -0.32 17.95 15.53
N VAL A 320 0.98 17.68 15.63
CA VAL A 320 1.90 17.40 14.53
C VAL A 320 2.58 16.05 14.74
N TRP A 321 3.07 15.45 13.66
CA TRP A 321 3.66 14.11 13.68
C TRP A 321 5.05 14.11 13.06
N GLY A 322 6.06 13.76 13.85
CA GLY A 322 7.41 13.53 13.34
C GLY A 322 7.63 12.07 12.98
N VAL A 323 8.35 11.82 11.89
CA VAL A 323 8.81 10.49 11.47
C VAL A 323 10.34 10.52 11.40
N GLY A 324 10.99 9.50 11.94
CA GLY A 324 12.43 9.30 11.84
C GLY A 324 12.75 7.86 11.46
N ILE A 325 13.74 7.67 10.58
CA ILE A 325 14.26 6.34 10.21
C ILE A 325 15.76 6.35 10.51
N GLN A 326 16.22 5.42 11.34
CA GLN A 326 17.60 5.37 11.81
C GLN A 326 18.19 3.98 11.68
N GLU A 327 19.51 3.90 11.50
CA GLU A 327 20.23 2.61 11.47
C GLU A 327 20.56 2.10 12.88
N ASP A 328 20.49 2.96 13.90
CA ASP A 328 20.73 2.63 15.31
C ASP A 328 19.58 3.13 16.19
N ALA A 329 18.95 2.22 16.95
CA ALA A 329 17.85 2.52 17.87
C ALA A 329 18.27 3.38 19.08
N ALA A 330 19.57 3.54 19.34
CA ALA A 330 20.08 4.40 20.41
C ALA A 330 20.20 5.88 20.02
N GLN A 331 20.05 6.21 18.73
CA GLN A 331 20.08 7.60 18.26
C GLN A 331 18.74 8.28 18.52
N LEU A 332 18.79 9.59 18.83
CA LEU A 332 17.58 10.37 19.06
C LEU A 332 16.83 10.53 17.73
N PRO A 333 15.52 10.21 17.66
CA PRO A 333 14.69 10.50 16.50
C PRO A 333 14.68 12.01 16.23
N CYS A 334 15.49 12.45 15.26
CA CYS A 334 15.44 13.81 14.74
C CYS A 334 14.19 13.95 13.88
N CYS A 335 13.06 14.29 14.52
CA CYS A 335 11.86 14.69 13.80
C CYS A 335 12.13 15.99 13.04
N GLN A 336 12.40 15.88 11.75
CA GLN A 336 12.45 17.02 10.85
C GLN A 336 11.01 17.36 10.48
N GLN A 337 10.33 18.17 11.29
CA GLN A 337 9.05 18.74 10.88
C GLN A 337 8.93 20.18 11.39
N HIS A 338 9.11 21.14 10.49
CA HIS A 338 8.54 22.47 10.65
C HIS A 338 8.29 23.07 9.27
N ARG A 339 7.03 22.97 8.81
CA ARG A 339 6.46 23.95 7.90
C ARG A 339 5.44 24.76 8.69
N ARG A 340 5.80 26.04 8.86
CA ARG A 340 5.17 27.10 9.64
C ARG A 340 5.50 27.11 11.13
#